data_AF-A0A3N5KCM2-F1
#
_entry.id   AF-A0A3N5KCM2-F1
#
_cell.length_a   1.000
_cell.length_b   1.000
_cell.length_c   1.000
_cell.angle_alpha   90.00
_cell.angle_beta   90.00
_cell.angle_gamma   90.00
#
_symmetry.space_group_name_H-M   'P 1'
#
loop_
_entity.id
_entity.type
_entity.pdbx_description
1 polymer ?
#
loop_
_entity_poly.entity_id
_entity_poly.type
_entity_poly.pdbx_seq_one_letter_code
_entity_poly.pdbx_strand_id
1 'polypeptide(L)'
;MDEETPELRGAIMTEKAPALAGSGAKLRRGQRVVVTVERLVFQGDGLGRLPDGRVIFVPEAAPGDMLEVGVEEDRTDFVRGTIARILQPSPARVPAPCRHFGTCGGCQWQHVAYPAQLDWKRRILEELLVRVGKLEGVPVEPAIDPGAPWEDRARAQFKTIGGARPCIGFHQRETNRVVDIDRCPLLDVRANALLHAMRHMKHPSFFSLFQRLREAWVGLGTGTGDMLLSLFARTQDRAAIRHVWHTLRAAVPGLRGVTLLEGDPRQGPRVVDWAGSEVVNERVGDAHFRIGATAFFQVSGLAASRLTSLVLDGARLGGAERILELYSGVGTFTVPLATRA
;
A
#
# COMPACT_ATOMS: atom_id res chain seq x y z
N MET A 1 -72.43 28.12 30.53
CA MET A 1 -71.88 27.42 29.34
C MET A 1 -70.61 28.16 28.96
N ASP A 2 -69.56 28.17 29.79
CA ASP A 2 -68.90 27.04 30.45
C ASP A 2 -68.63 25.91 29.46
N GLU A 3 -67.40 25.84 28.95
CA GLU A 3 -66.43 24.88 29.47
C GLU A 3 -65.01 25.18 28.94
N GLU A 4 -64.15 25.55 29.89
CA GLU A 4 -62.68 25.47 29.86
C GLU A 4 -62.23 24.00 29.76
N THR A 5 -61.21 23.62 28.97
CA THR A 5 -59.79 23.29 29.34
C THR A 5 -59.35 22.07 28.50
N PRO A 6 -58.06 21.65 28.42
CA PRO A 6 -56.81 22.32 28.80
C PRO A 6 -55.68 22.26 27.74
N GLU A 7 -54.68 23.12 27.94
CA GLU A 7 -53.37 23.12 27.29
C GLU A 7 -52.57 21.82 27.52
N LEU A 8 -52.04 21.23 26.45
CA LEU A 8 -51.00 20.20 26.50
C LEU A 8 -49.65 20.83 26.14
N ARG A 9 -48.92 21.24 27.18
CA ARG A 9 -47.49 21.60 27.11
C ARG A 9 -46.67 20.34 26.81
N GLY A 10 -46.36 20.12 25.54
CA GLY A 10 -45.37 19.15 25.10
C GLY A 10 -43.95 19.69 25.34
N ALA A 11 -43.25 19.09 26.31
CA ALA A 11 -41.86 19.40 26.63
C ALA A 11 -40.96 19.13 25.41
N ILE A 12 -40.47 20.20 24.78
CA ILE A 12 -39.36 20.13 23.83
C ILE A 12 -38.11 19.82 24.69
N MET A 13 -37.75 18.54 24.74
CA MET A 13 -36.45 18.08 25.23
C MET A 13 -35.37 18.60 24.28
N THR A 14 -34.92 19.83 24.51
CA THR A 14 -33.68 20.35 23.95
C THR A 14 -32.53 19.59 24.61
N GLU A 15 -32.10 18.48 24.02
CA GLU A 15 -30.77 17.96 24.28
C GLU A 15 -29.77 19.00 23.81
N LYS A 16 -29.18 19.72 24.77
CA LYS A 16 -28.06 20.63 24.54
C LYS A 16 -26.96 19.86 23.82
N ALA A 17 -26.65 20.28 22.59
CA ALA A 17 -25.37 19.98 21.97
C ALA A 17 -24.25 20.31 22.97
N PRO A 18 -23.26 19.42 23.18
CA PRO A 18 -22.19 19.70 24.12
C PRO A 18 -21.48 20.99 23.69
N ALA A 19 -21.33 21.89 24.65
CA ALA A 19 -20.71 23.19 24.47
C ALA A 19 -19.33 23.02 23.81
N LEU A 20 -19.16 23.65 22.64
CA LEU A 20 -17.89 23.80 21.96
C LEU A 20 -16.96 24.61 22.87
N ALA A 21 -15.94 23.94 23.42
CA ALA A 21 -14.94 24.58 24.26
C ALA A 21 -14.16 25.63 23.44
N GLY A 22 -14.15 26.86 23.92
CA GLY A 22 -13.32 27.94 23.40
C GLY A 22 -11.83 27.80 23.77
N SER A 23 -10.99 28.33 22.89
CA SER A 23 -9.56 28.68 23.01
C SER A 23 -8.62 27.69 23.71
N GLY A 24 -7.80 26.98 22.93
CA GLY A 24 -6.48 26.48 23.35
C GLY A 24 -6.42 25.48 24.52
N ALA A 25 -7.56 24.98 24.99
CA ALA A 25 -7.59 24.00 26.06
C ALA A 25 -7.01 22.66 25.59
N LYS A 26 -6.10 22.10 26.39
CA LYS A 26 -5.50 20.79 26.14
C LYS A 26 -6.59 19.72 26.09
N LEU A 27 -6.69 19.01 24.97
CA LEU A 27 -7.61 17.90 24.78
C LEU A 27 -7.09 16.67 25.53
N ARG A 28 -8.03 15.92 26.13
CA ARG A 28 -7.69 14.68 26.83
C ARG A 28 -7.70 13.51 25.86
N ARG A 29 -6.78 12.56 26.04
CA ARG A 29 -6.83 11.29 25.30
C ARG A 29 -8.19 10.61 25.52
N GLY A 30 -8.84 10.18 24.44
CA GLY A 30 -10.19 9.61 24.43
C GLY A 30 -11.32 10.65 24.33
N GLN A 31 -11.04 11.95 24.46
CA GLN A 31 -12.03 12.99 24.23
C GLN A 31 -12.54 12.93 22.78
N ARG A 32 -13.84 13.10 22.60
CA ARG A 32 -14.48 13.17 21.29
C ARG A 32 -14.54 14.62 20.81
N VAL A 33 -14.16 14.85 19.56
CA VAL A 33 -14.28 16.14 18.87
C VAL A 33 -14.93 15.91 17.51
N VAL A 34 -15.75 16.85 17.06
CA VAL A 34 -16.34 16.80 15.72
C VAL A 34 -15.50 17.62 14.77
N VAL A 35 -15.13 17.04 13.62
CA VAL A 35 -14.34 17.72 12.60
C VAL A 35 -14.84 17.40 11.20
N THR A 36 -14.81 18.39 10.31
CA THR A 36 -14.95 18.18 8.87
C THR A 36 -13.56 18.02 8.26
N VAL A 37 -13.37 16.96 7.49
CA VAL A 37 -12.10 16.66 6.84
C VAL A 37 -11.98 17.51 5.59
N GLU A 38 -10.99 18.39 5.54
CA GLU A 38 -10.79 19.35 4.44
C GLU A 38 -10.06 18.70 3.27
N ARG A 39 -9.03 17.88 3.57
CA ARG A 39 -8.09 17.38 2.58
C ARG A 39 -7.34 16.14 3.01
N LEU A 40 -6.69 15.47 2.06
CA LEU A 40 -5.66 14.45 2.33
C LEU A 40 -4.29 15.11 2.34
N VAL A 41 -3.40 14.64 3.21
CA VAL A 41 -2.00 15.07 3.26
C VAL A 41 -1.05 13.96 2.81
N PHE A 42 0.22 14.31 2.60
CA PHE A 42 1.30 13.34 2.43
C PHE A 42 1.29 12.32 3.59
N GLN A 43 1.54 11.04 3.29
CA GLN A 43 1.32 9.86 4.16
C GLN A 43 -0.14 9.37 4.28
N GLY A 44 -1.10 10.12 3.77
CA GLY A 44 -2.45 9.63 3.49
C GLY A 44 -3.49 9.86 4.58
N ASP A 45 -3.15 10.55 5.67
CA ASP A 45 -4.13 10.92 6.68
C ASP A 45 -5.06 12.04 6.15
N GLY A 46 -6.29 12.06 6.63
CA GLY A 46 -7.17 13.21 6.46
C GLY A 46 -6.79 14.32 7.42
N LEU A 47 -6.86 15.56 6.96
CA LEU A 47 -6.61 16.75 7.74
C LEU A 47 -7.90 17.56 7.84
N GLY A 48 -8.27 17.91 9.07
CA GLY A 48 -9.28 18.92 9.37
C GLY A 48 -8.74 19.98 10.32
N ARG A 49 -9.59 20.95 10.66
CA ARG A 49 -9.26 22.01 11.62
C ARG A 49 -10.21 22.02 12.80
N LEU A 50 -9.65 22.21 13.97
CA LEU A 50 -10.39 22.42 15.21
C LEU A 50 -10.82 23.89 15.34
N PRO A 51 -11.83 24.20 16.18
CA PRO A 51 -12.28 25.59 16.40
C PRO A 51 -11.19 26.53 16.92
N ASP A 52 -10.14 26.01 17.56
CA ASP A 52 -9.00 26.78 18.06
C ASP A 52 -7.91 27.01 17.00
N GLY A 53 -8.14 26.58 15.75
CA GLY A 53 -7.25 26.77 14.61
C GLY A 53 -6.19 25.68 14.41
N ARG A 54 -6.01 24.77 15.39
CA ARG A 54 -5.08 23.65 15.26
C ARG A 54 -5.55 22.64 14.22
N VAL A 55 -4.60 21.97 13.58
CA VAL A 55 -4.89 20.89 12.64
C VAL A 55 -5.07 19.57 13.38
N ILE A 56 -5.98 18.73 12.90
CA ILE A 56 -6.16 17.36 13.38
C ILE A 56 -5.95 16.38 12.23
N PHE A 57 -5.07 15.40 12.45
CA PHE A 57 -4.81 14.29 11.53
C PHE A 57 -5.64 13.08 11.93
N VAL A 58 -6.32 12.50 10.94
CA VAL A 58 -7.24 11.38 11.13
C VAL A 58 -6.95 10.33 10.06
N PRO A 59 -6.30 9.20 10.41
CA PRO A 59 -6.16 8.07 9.50
C PRO A 59 -7.52 7.59 8.99
N GLU A 60 -7.56 7.09 7.75
CA GLU A 60 -8.77 6.52 7.13
C GLU A 60 -9.94 7.50 6.95
N ALA A 61 -9.69 8.80 7.13
CA ALA A 61 -10.62 9.85 6.77
C ALA A 61 -10.60 10.11 5.25
N ALA A 62 -11.73 10.56 4.70
CA ALA A 62 -11.88 11.00 3.32
C ALA A 62 -12.26 12.49 3.31
N PRO A 63 -11.73 13.31 2.38
CA PRO A 63 -12.09 14.72 2.28
C PRO A 63 -13.59 14.91 2.06
N GLY A 64 -14.21 15.77 2.87
CA GLY A 64 -15.65 15.96 2.93
C GLY A 64 -16.38 15.11 3.98
N ASP A 65 -15.69 14.18 4.66
CA ASP A 65 -16.32 13.51 5.81
C ASP A 65 -16.55 14.51 6.95
N MET A 66 -17.68 14.34 7.64
CA MET A 66 -17.89 14.87 8.98
C MET A 66 -17.77 13.72 9.99
N LEU A 67 -16.79 13.84 10.90
CA LEU A 67 -16.37 12.76 11.78
C LEU A 67 -16.49 13.17 13.24
N GLU A 68 -16.94 12.25 14.08
CA GLU A 68 -16.58 12.25 15.49
C GLU A 68 -15.23 11.54 15.61
N VAL A 69 -14.23 12.22 16.16
CA VAL A 69 -12.85 11.76 16.27
C VAL A 69 -12.49 11.62 17.75
N GLY A 70 -11.94 10.46 18.12
CA GLY A 70 -11.32 10.26 19.43
C GLY A 70 -9.89 10.76 19.42
N VAL A 71 -9.56 11.70 20.30
CA VAL A 71 -8.21 12.25 20.45
C VAL A 71 -7.26 11.16 20.97
N GLU A 72 -6.16 10.93 20.28
CA GLU A 72 -5.12 9.99 20.69
C GLU A 72 -3.87 10.71 21.22
N GLU A 73 -3.52 11.81 20.56
CA GLU A 73 -2.34 12.61 20.85
C GLU A 73 -2.69 14.09 20.71
N ASP A 74 -2.32 14.89 21.72
CA ASP A 74 -2.50 16.34 21.70
C ASP A 74 -1.13 17.04 21.81
N ARG A 75 -0.77 17.80 20.77
CA ARG A 75 0.46 18.59 20.65
C ARG A 75 0.12 20.07 20.52
N THR A 76 1.15 20.90 20.69
CA THR A 76 1.01 22.36 20.66
C THR A 76 0.44 22.86 19.33
N ASP A 77 0.86 22.25 18.22
CA ASP A 77 0.57 22.65 16.84
C ASP A 77 -0.43 21.73 16.12
N PHE A 78 -0.57 20.48 16.56
CA PHE A 78 -1.51 19.53 15.97
C PHE A 78 -2.12 18.56 16.98
N VAL A 79 -3.19 17.91 16.54
CA VAL A 79 -3.83 16.79 17.23
C VAL A 79 -3.82 15.58 16.31
N ARG A 80 -3.69 14.38 16.87
CA ARG A 80 -3.99 13.13 16.14
C ARG A 80 -5.15 12.44 16.81
N GLY A 81 -6.01 11.84 15.99
CA GLY A 81 -7.11 11.06 16.48
C GLY A 81 -7.56 9.99 15.50
N THR A 82 -8.40 9.10 15.98
CA THR A 82 -9.00 8.02 15.19
C THR A 82 -10.50 8.22 15.06
N ILE A 83 -11.06 7.69 13.97
CA ILE A 83 -12.49 7.81 13.68
C ILE A 83 -13.26 7.05 14.77
N ALA A 84 -14.05 7.79 15.56
CA ALA A 84 -14.99 7.22 16.52
C ALA A 84 -16.28 6.82 15.81
N ARG A 85 -16.80 7.75 15.00
CA ARG A 85 -18.05 7.62 14.26
C ARG A 85 -17.98 8.50 13.02
N ILE A 86 -18.42 7.98 11.89
CA ILE A 86 -18.67 8.79 10.69
C ILE A 86 -20.07 9.38 10.85
N LEU A 87 -20.17 10.70 11.01
CA LEU A 87 -21.45 11.39 11.15
C LEU A 87 -22.10 11.61 9.79
N GLN A 88 -21.29 12.03 8.82
CA GLN A 88 -21.70 12.18 7.43
C GLN A 88 -20.53 11.74 6.54
N PRO A 89 -20.69 10.69 5.72
CA PRO A 89 -19.64 10.26 4.81
C PRO A 89 -19.50 11.25 3.65
N SER A 90 -18.26 11.46 3.21
CA SER A 90 -17.94 12.14 1.96
C SER A 90 -18.60 11.45 0.76
N PRO A 91 -19.05 12.20 -0.26
CA PRO A 91 -19.47 11.62 -1.54
C PRO A 91 -18.38 10.77 -2.22
N ALA A 92 -17.10 11.03 -1.92
CA ALA A 92 -15.97 10.27 -2.45
C ALA A 92 -15.65 9.02 -1.61
N ARG A 93 -16.36 8.78 -0.50
CA ARG A 93 -16.12 7.61 0.36
C ARG A 93 -16.79 6.37 -0.25
N VAL A 94 -16.01 5.30 -0.39
CA VAL A 94 -16.47 4.00 -0.89
C VAL A 94 -16.15 2.88 0.11
N PRO A 95 -16.85 1.74 0.09
CA PRO A 95 -16.44 0.57 0.85
C PRO A 95 -15.06 0.08 0.41
N ALA A 96 -14.15 -0.14 1.35
CA ALA A 96 -12.85 -0.73 1.05
C ALA A 96 -13.01 -2.22 0.67
N PRO A 97 -12.52 -2.68 -0.50
CA PRO A 97 -12.73 -4.07 -0.94
C PRO A 97 -11.84 -5.07 -0.19
N CYS A 98 -10.74 -4.64 0.43
CA CYS A 98 -9.92 -5.52 1.25
C CYS A 98 -10.47 -5.63 2.68
N ARG A 99 -10.83 -6.85 3.08
CA ARG A 99 -11.25 -7.14 4.47
C ARG A 99 -10.19 -6.84 5.54
N HIS A 100 -8.92 -6.72 5.13
CA HIS A 100 -7.79 -6.42 6.02
C HIS A 100 -7.48 -4.91 6.08
N PHE A 101 -8.20 -4.08 5.32
CA PHE A 101 -8.04 -2.62 5.35
C PHE A 101 -8.31 -2.06 6.75
N GLY A 102 -7.60 -1.00 7.11
CA GLY A 102 -7.59 -0.40 8.46
C GLY A 102 -6.72 -1.13 9.49
N THR A 103 -6.46 -2.43 9.31
CA THR A 103 -5.50 -3.17 10.17
C THR A 103 -4.15 -3.36 9.47
N CYS A 104 -4.16 -3.89 8.24
CA CYS A 104 -2.96 -4.06 7.43
C CYS A 104 -2.37 -2.71 7.04
N GLY A 105 -1.07 -2.51 7.28
CA GLY A 105 -0.37 -1.26 6.96
C GLY A 105 -0.09 -1.03 5.46
N GLY A 106 -0.57 -1.92 4.58
CA GLY A 106 -0.25 -1.90 3.15
C GLY A 106 -1.04 -0.90 2.31
N CYS A 107 -2.17 -0.38 2.80
CA CYS A 107 -3.04 0.51 2.04
C CYS A 107 -3.60 1.63 2.92
N GLN A 108 -3.68 2.85 2.37
CA GLN A 108 -4.14 4.02 3.12
C GLN A 108 -5.51 4.54 2.65
N TRP A 109 -5.88 4.34 1.37
CA TRP A 109 -7.02 5.03 0.74
C TRP A 109 -8.04 4.11 0.06
N GLN A 110 -8.16 2.83 0.46
CA GLN A 110 -9.15 1.95 -0.18
C GLN A 110 -10.59 2.42 0.03
N HIS A 111 -10.84 3.25 1.04
CA HIS A 111 -12.12 3.89 1.32
C HIS A 111 -12.38 5.18 0.52
N VAL A 112 -11.44 5.61 -0.34
CA VAL A 112 -11.58 6.80 -1.20
C VAL A 112 -11.76 6.34 -2.64
N ALA A 113 -12.77 6.86 -3.34
CA ALA A 113 -13.02 6.56 -4.74
C ALA A 113 -11.76 6.83 -5.59
N TYR A 114 -11.47 5.93 -6.51
CA TYR A 114 -10.21 5.95 -7.25
C TYR A 114 -9.92 7.26 -8.02
N PRO A 115 -10.90 7.89 -8.71
CA PRO A 115 -10.68 9.20 -9.33
C PRO A 115 -10.24 10.27 -8.32
N ALA A 116 -10.86 10.30 -7.14
CA ALA A 116 -10.47 11.21 -6.07
C ALA A 116 -9.05 10.90 -5.55
N GLN A 117 -8.62 9.64 -5.53
CA GLN A 117 -7.23 9.30 -5.18
C GLN A 117 -6.22 9.93 -6.17
N LEU A 118 -6.52 9.89 -7.47
CA LEU A 118 -5.67 10.49 -8.51
C LEU A 118 -5.57 12.02 -8.34
N ASP A 119 -6.72 12.66 -8.12
CA ASP A 119 -6.79 14.10 -7.86
C ASP A 119 -5.99 14.51 -6.62
N TRP A 120 -6.12 13.75 -5.53
CA TRP A 120 -5.38 14.04 -4.30
C TRP A 120 -3.88 13.78 -4.43
N LYS A 121 -3.43 12.77 -5.20
CA LYS A 121 -2.01 12.59 -5.51
C LYS A 121 -1.44 13.81 -6.23
N ARG A 122 -2.17 14.35 -7.21
CA ARG A 122 -1.78 15.57 -7.93
C ARG A 122 -1.67 16.76 -6.97
N ARG A 123 -2.71 17.02 -6.17
CA ARG A 123 -2.73 18.15 -5.21
C ARG A 123 -1.62 18.06 -4.17
N ILE A 124 -1.32 16.85 -3.68
CA ILE A 124 -0.22 16.64 -2.73
C ILE A 124 1.11 16.95 -3.41
N LEU A 125 1.33 16.54 -4.66
CA LEU A 125 2.54 16.87 -5.41
C LEU A 125 2.68 18.38 -5.63
N GLU A 126 1.60 19.06 -6.05
CA GLU A 126 1.55 20.53 -6.19
C GLU A 126 1.95 21.23 -4.89
N GLU A 127 1.38 20.82 -3.75
CA GLU A 127 1.71 21.39 -2.45
C GLU A 127 3.18 21.14 -2.07
N LEU A 128 3.72 19.95 -2.34
CA LEU A 128 5.10 19.59 -2.03
C LEU A 128 6.11 20.35 -2.89
N LEU A 129 5.83 20.58 -4.18
CA LEU A 129 6.68 21.37 -5.07
C LEU A 129 6.85 22.80 -4.54
N VAL A 130 5.77 23.43 -4.10
CA VAL A 130 5.81 24.79 -3.52
C VAL A 130 6.47 24.77 -2.15
N ARG A 131 6.00 23.94 -1.21
CA ARG A 131 6.41 24.01 0.20
C ARG A 131 7.82 23.50 0.44
N VAL A 132 8.16 22.36 -0.16
CA VAL A 132 9.44 21.67 0.05
C VAL A 132 10.41 22.03 -1.07
N GLY A 133 9.97 21.94 -2.32
CA GLY A 133 10.79 22.24 -3.49
C GLY A 133 11.10 23.73 -3.69
N LYS A 134 10.30 24.63 -3.11
CA LYS A 134 10.35 26.09 -3.36
C LYS A 134 10.18 26.44 -4.84
N LEU A 135 9.38 25.63 -5.55
CA LEU A 135 9.08 25.79 -6.97
C LEU A 135 7.64 26.25 -7.13
N GLU A 136 7.46 27.50 -7.55
CA GLU A 136 6.14 28.08 -7.83
C GLU A 136 5.82 28.03 -9.33
N GLY A 137 4.54 27.93 -9.67
CA GLY A 137 4.08 27.98 -11.07
C GLY A 137 4.45 26.78 -11.94
N VAL A 138 4.98 25.69 -11.36
CA VAL A 138 5.25 24.45 -12.10
C VAL A 138 3.93 23.77 -12.46
N PRO A 139 3.62 23.56 -13.75
CA PRO A 139 2.42 22.85 -14.15
C PRO A 139 2.52 21.38 -13.74
N VAL A 140 1.48 20.88 -13.06
CA VAL A 140 1.35 19.46 -12.71
C VAL A 140 0.16 18.90 -13.45
N GLU A 141 0.44 18.01 -14.39
CA GLU A 141 -0.59 17.34 -15.18
C GLU A 141 -1.47 16.41 -14.33
N PRO A 142 -2.70 16.10 -14.77
CA PRO A 142 -3.54 15.07 -14.16
C PRO A 142 -2.79 13.74 -13.94
N ALA A 143 -2.98 13.13 -12.77
CA ALA A 143 -2.36 11.84 -12.49
C ALA A 143 -2.94 10.76 -13.41
N ILE A 144 -2.04 9.96 -14.00
CA ILE A 144 -2.40 8.94 -14.99
C ILE A 144 -2.87 7.67 -14.30
N ASP A 145 -4.04 7.17 -14.69
CA ASP A 145 -4.50 5.82 -14.36
C ASP A 145 -3.82 4.80 -15.28
N PRO A 146 -3.03 3.85 -14.75
CA PRO A 146 -2.46 2.78 -15.57
C PRO A 146 -3.50 1.77 -16.09
N GLY A 147 -4.74 1.79 -15.59
CA GLY A 147 -5.89 1.00 -16.07
C GLY A 147 -6.25 -0.22 -15.23
N ALA A 148 -5.50 -0.51 -14.16
CA ALA A 148 -5.77 -1.62 -13.23
C ALA A 148 -5.50 -1.21 -11.78
N PRO A 149 -6.49 -0.66 -11.05
CA PRO A 149 -6.32 -0.29 -9.64
C PRO A 149 -6.20 -1.51 -8.70
N TRP A 150 -6.49 -2.72 -9.21
CA TRP A 150 -6.49 -3.99 -8.48
C TRP A 150 -5.69 -5.04 -9.24
N GLU A 151 -5.20 -6.05 -8.52
CA GLU A 151 -4.57 -7.26 -9.08
C GLU A 151 -3.41 -7.02 -10.06
N ASP A 152 -2.68 -5.91 -9.94
CA ASP A 152 -1.55 -5.57 -10.82
C ASP A 152 -0.22 -5.51 -10.05
N ARG A 153 -0.23 -5.69 -8.73
CA ARG A 153 1.01 -5.70 -7.94
C ARG A 153 1.73 -7.04 -8.14
N ALA A 154 2.85 -7.01 -8.85
CA ALA A 154 3.68 -8.16 -9.20
C ALA A 154 4.71 -8.55 -8.13
N ARG A 155 4.87 -7.75 -7.07
CA ARG A 155 5.89 -7.96 -6.05
C ARG A 155 5.35 -7.80 -4.65
N ALA A 156 5.61 -8.79 -3.80
CA ALA A 156 5.25 -8.75 -2.38
C ALA A 156 6.41 -9.25 -1.53
N GLN A 157 6.62 -8.59 -0.39
CA GLN A 157 7.53 -9.03 0.65
C GLN A 157 6.71 -9.39 1.88
N PHE A 158 6.29 -10.66 1.97
CA PHE A 158 5.50 -11.12 3.09
C PHE A 158 6.37 -11.30 4.32
N LYS A 159 5.85 -10.86 5.45
CA LYS A 159 6.38 -11.08 6.79
C LYS A 159 5.77 -12.36 7.32
N THR A 160 6.59 -13.20 7.94
CA THR A 160 6.17 -14.53 8.40
C THR A 160 6.43 -14.72 9.89
N ILE A 161 5.54 -15.44 10.54
CA ILE A 161 5.73 -15.96 11.90
C ILE A 161 5.60 -17.47 11.80
N GLY A 162 6.61 -18.22 12.25
CA GLY A 162 6.59 -19.68 12.31
C GLY A 162 5.98 -20.22 13.61
N GLY A 163 6.02 -21.54 13.80
CA GLY A 163 5.54 -22.22 15.01
C GLY A 163 4.11 -22.76 14.90
N ALA A 164 3.46 -22.98 16.05
CA ALA A 164 2.16 -23.69 16.13
C ALA A 164 0.98 -22.94 15.49
N ARG A 165 1.07 -21.61 15.39
CA ARG A 165 0.10 -20.74 14.71
C ARG A 165 0.84 -19.86 13.71
N PRO A 166 1.20 -20.42 12.54
CA PRO A 166 1.98 -19.67 11.57
C PRO A 166 1.15 -18.55 10.96
N CYS A 167 1.80 -17.41 10.69
CA CYS A 167 1.20 -16.28 9.99
C CYS A 167 2.04 -15.92 8.76
N ILE A 168 1.38 -15.45 7.71
CA ILE A 168 2.01 -14.83 6.55
C ILE A 168 1.19 -13.63 6.10
N GLY A 169 1.84 -12.48 5.95
CA GLY A 169 1.17 -11.29 5.45
C GLY A 169 2.02 -10.04 5.54
N PHE A 170 1.45 -8.94 6.01
CA PHE A 170 2.14 -7.66 6.12
C PHE A 170 2.13 -7.16 7.56
N HIS A 171 2.97 -6.19 7.86
CA HIS A 171 2.89 -5.52 9.16
C HIS A 171 1.58 -4.74 9.29
N GLN A 172 1.00 -4.79 10.48
CA GLN A 172 -0.03 -3.86 10.92
C GLN A 172 0.55 -2.44 10.94
N ARG A 173 -0.29 -1.45 10.60
CA ARG A 173 0.12 -0.03 10.54
C ARG A 173 0.90 0.37 11.80
N GLU A 174 2.06 0.99 11.61
CA GLU A 174 2.91 1.54 12.68
C GLU A 174 3.35 0.53 13.75
N THR A 175 3.36 -0.77 13.43
CA THR A 175 3.87 -1.83 14.33
C THR A 175 4.71 -2.86 13.57
N ASN A 176 5.33 -3.79 14.30
CA ASN A 176 5.96 -4.99 13.74
C ASN A 176 5.08 -6.25 13.87
N ARG A 177 3.78 -6.10 14.21
CA ARG A 177 2.86 -7.23 14.28
C ARG A 177 2.44 -7.65 12.88
N VAL A 178 2.44 -8.95 12.60
CA VAL A 178 2.02 -9.47 11.30
C VAL A 178 0.50 -9.64 11.28
N VAL A 179 -0.16 -9.01 10.32
CA VAL A 179 -1.55 -9.30 9.95
C VAL A 179 -1.53 -10.50 9.04
N ASP A 180 -2.13 -11.59 9.50
CA ASP A 180 -2.24 -12.81 8.70
C ASP A 180 -3.25 -12.62 7.57
N ILE A 181 -2.80 -12.80 6.33
CA ILE A 181 -3.64 -12.61 5.14
C ILE A 181 -3.70 -13.89 4.30
N ASP A 182 -4.83 -14.07 3.65
CA ASP A 182 -5.12 -15.16 2.71
C ASP A 182 -5.18 -14.67 1.26
N ARG A 183 -5.55 -13.39 1.06
CA ARG A 183 -5.63 -12.73 -0.23
C ARG A 183 -5.37 -11.23 -0.06
N CYS A 184 -4.71 -10.63 -1.05
CA CYS A 184 -4.53 -9.19 -1.16
C CYS A 184 -5.14 -8.71 -2.49
N PRO A 185 -6.18 -7.87 -2.50
CA PRO A 185 -6.80 -7.38 -3.74
C PRO A 185 -5.87 -6.56 -4.65
N LEU A 186 -4.75 -6.05 -4.14
CA LEU A 186 -3.76 -5.34 -4.96
C LEU A 186 -2.79 -6.31 -5.66
N LEU A 187 -2.55 -7.48 -5.06
CA LEU A 187 -1.59 -8.46 -5.54
C LEU A 187 -2.10 -9.15 -6.81
N ASP A 188 -1.23 -9.34 -7.80
CA ASP A 188 -1.55 -10.08 -9.02
C ASP A 188 -2.16 -11.45 -8.68
N VAL A 189 -3.17 -11.86 -9.45
CA VAL A 189 -3.89 -13.12 -9.26
C VAL A 189 -2.95 -14.33 -9.16
N ARG A 190 -1.85 -14.34 -9.93
CA ARG A 190 -0.83 -15.40 -9.92
C ARG A 190 -0.05 -15.40 -8.61
N ALA A 191 0.29 -14.23 -8.09
CA ALA A 191 0.97 -14.09 -6.80
C ALA A 191 0.03 -14.41 -5.62
N ASN A 192 -1.26 -14.07 -5.71
CA ASN A 192 -2.28 -14.55 -4.76
C ASN A 192 -2.43 -16.09 -4.82
N ALA A 193 -2.37 -16.70 -6.01
CA ALA A 193 -2.41 -18.15 -6.16
C ALA A 193 -1.18 -18.81 -5.51
N LEU A 194 0.02 -18.22 -5.63
CA LEU A 194 1.21 -18.69 -4.93
C LEU A 194 1.08 -18.57 -3.41
N LEU A 195 0.57 -17.45 -2.90
CA LEU A 195 0.26 -17.29 -1.46
C LEU A 195 -0.70 -18.38 -0.99
N HIS A 196 -1.78 -18.62 -1.73
CA HIS A 196 -2.73 -19.68 -1.44
C HIS A 196 -2.06 -21.06 -1.42
N ALA A 197 -1.25 -21.39 -2.43
CA ALA A 197 -0.55 -22.66 -2.53
C ALA A 197 0.43 -22.87 -1.36
N MET A 198 1.18 -21.84 -0.96
CA MET A 198 2.05 -21.90 0.22
C MET A 198 1.27 -22.20 1.50
N ARG A 199 0.11 -21.55 1.70
CA ARG A 199 -0.73 -21.77 2.89
C ARG A 199 -1.34 -23.17 2.95
N HIS A 200 -1.65 -23.76 1.80
CA HIS A 200 -2.35 -25.04 1.71
C HIS A 200 -1.45 -26.23 1.38
N MET A 201 -0.14 -26.01 1.20
CA MET A 201 0.84 -27.07 1.07
C MET A 201 0.83 -27.97 2.31
N LYS A 202 0.71 -29.28 2.10
CA LYS A 202 0.70 -30.32 3.14
C LYS A 202 1.78 -31.37 2.86
N HIS A 203 2.18 -32.07 3.91
CA HIS A 203 3.07 -33.25 3.87
C HIS A 203 4.47 -33.06 3.24
N PRO A 204 5.40 -32.39 3.96
CA PRO A 204 5.19 -31.52 5.12
C PRO A 204 4.59 -30.17 4.73
N SER A 205 3.98 -29.47 5.69
CA SER A 205 3.47 -28.12 5.43
C SER A 205 4.61 -27.12 5.21
N PHE A 206 4.34 -26.07 4.43
CA PHE A 206 5.31 -25.00 4.17
C PHE A 206 5.91 -24.41 5.46
N PHE A 207 5.08 -24.07 6.44
CA PHE A 207 5.55 -23.50 7.71
C PHE A 207 6.26 -24.52 8.60
N SER A 208 5.94 -25.81 8.48
CA SER A 208 6.69 -26.85 9.21
C SER A 208 8.11 -27.03 8.69
N LEU A 209 8.31 -26.83 7.38
CA LEU A 209 9.64 -26.85 6.75
C LEU A 209 10.51 -25.67 7.20
N PHE A 210 9.89 -24.50 7.43
CA PHE A 210 10.60 -23.29 7.81
C PHE A 210 10.11 -22.70 9.13
N GLN A 211 10.46 -23.37 10.24
CA GLN A 211 10.08 -22.95 11.60
C GLN A 211 10.53 -21.52 11.97
N ARG A 212 11.58 -21.01 11.30
CA ARG A 212 12.17 -19.67 11.54
C ARG A 212 12.22 -18.83 10.27
N LEU A 213 11.29 -19.04 9.34
CA LEU A 213 11.15 -18.17 8.16
C LEU A 213 10.92 -16.73 8.62
N ARG A 214 11.73 -15.79 8.13
CA ARG A 214 11.56 -14.36 8.44
C ARG A 214 10.63 -13.68 7.46
N GLU A 215 10.87 -13.92 6.17
CA GLU A 215 10.13 -13.32 5.07
C GLU A 215 10.04 -14.27 3.88
N ALA A 216 8.96 -14.13 3.11
CA ALA A 216 8.78 -14.76 1.81
C ALA A 216 8.53 -13.66 0.78
N TRP A 217 9.43 -13.52 -0.18
CA TRP A 217 9.33 -12.55 -1.26
C TRP A 217 8.80 -13.24 -2.50
N VAL A 218 7.88 -12.58 -3.19
CA VAL A 218 7.36 -13.00 -4.47
C VAL A 218 7.73 -11.93 -5.49
N GLY A 219 8.36 -12.37 -6.58
CA GLY A 219 8.57 -11.56 -7.77
C GLY A 219 7.88 -12.22 -8.96
N LEU A 220 7.09 -11.43 -9.70
CA LEU A 220 6.39 -11.85 -10.91
C LEU A 220 6.82 -10.96 -12.08
N GLY A 221 7.04 -11.59 -13.24
CA GLY A 221 7.12 -10.92 -14.53
C GLY A 221 5.71 -10.77 -15.07
N THR A 222 5.18 -9.56 -15.04
CA THR A 222 3.81 -9.23 -15.46
C THR A 222 3.53 -9.66 -16.90
N GLY A 223 4.47 -9.39 -17.82
CA GLY A 223 4.36 -9.67 -19.25
C GLY A 223 4.69 -11.11 -19.66
N THR A 224 5.30 -11.90 -18.78
CA THR A 224 5.72 -13.30 -19.04
C THR A 224 4.94 -14.32 -18.22
N GLY A 225 4.48 -13.95 -17.02
CA GLY A 225 3.92 -14.85 -16.01
C GLY A 225 4.96 -15.62 -15.19
N ASP A 226 6.25 -15.38 -15.40
CA ASP A 226 7.31 -16.02 -14.63
C ASP A 226 7.29 -15.54 -13.19
N MET A 227 7.37 -16.48 -12.24
CA MET A 227 7.39 -16.17 -10.81
C MET A 227 8.61 -16.77 -10.12
N LEU A 228 9.09 -16.06 -9.12
CA LEU A 228 10.14 -16.49 -8.22
C LEU A 228 9.68 -16.32 -6.76
N LEU A 229 9.88 -17.36 -5.97
CA LEU A 229 9.66 -17.35 -4.53
C LEU A 229 11.01 -17.29 -3.82
N SER A 230 11.28 -16.23 -3.08
CA SER A 230 12.55 -16.05 -2.36
C SER A 230 12.33 -16.09 -0.86
N LEU A 231 13.01 -16.98 -0.16
CA LEU A 231 12.76 -17.32 1.24
C LEU A 231 13.93 -16.90 2.11
N PHE A 232 13.66 -16.10 3.14
CA PHE A 232 14.64 -15.75 4.17
C PHE A 232 14.62 -16.81 5.27
N ALA A 233 15.38 -17.87 5.04
CA ALA A 233 15.53 -19.00 5.95
C ALA A 233 17.01 -19.29 6.18
N ARG A 234 17.34 -20.36 6.91
CA ARG A 234 18.73 -20.67 7.29
C ARG A 234 19.36 -21.63 6.28
N THR A 235 20.69 -21.69 6.24
CA THR A 235 21.45 -22.53 5.29
C THR A 235 21.19 -24.03 5.44
N GLN A 236 20.74 -24.52 6.60
CA GLN A 236 20.31 -25.92 6.74
C GLN A 236 19.01 -26.24 5.98
N ASP A 237 18.24 -25.23 5.57
CA ASP A 237 16.93 -25.41 4.94
C ASP A 237 17.03 -25.64 3.40
N ARG A 238 18.25 -25.87 2.88
CA ARG A 238 18.51 -26.13 1.45
C ARG A 238 17.73 -27.31 0.88
N ALA A 239 17.55 -28.38 1.65
CA ALA A 239 16.73 -29.51 1.22
C ALA A 239 15.23 -29.13 1.14
N ALA A 240 14.78 -28.25 2.05
CA ALA A 240 13.39 -27.79 2.09
C ALA A 240 13.02 -26.96 0.86
N ILE A 241 13.91 -26.08 0.36
CA ILE A 241 13.60 -25.27 -0.84
C ILE A 241 13.38 -26.15 -2.09
N ARG A 242 14.07 -27.28 -2.23
CA ARG A 242 13.87 -28.22 -3.35
C ARG A 242 12.52 -28.91 -3.23
N HIS A 243 12.16 -29.34 -2.02
CA HIS A 243 10.85 -29.94 -1.78
C HIS A 243 9.72 -28.92 -2.09
N VAL A 244 9.84 -27.67 -1.61
CA VAL A 244 8.90 -26.59 -1.93
C VAL A 244 8.79 -26.36 -3.43
N TRP A 245 9.93 -26.29 -4.13
CA TRP A 245 9.95 -26.15 -5.59
C TRP A 245 9.16 -27.28 -6.28
N HIS A 246 9.46 -28.54 -5.95
CA HIS A 246 8.80 -29.68 -6.58
C HIS A 246 7.30 -29.74 -6.28
N THR A 247 6.89 -29.37 -5.07
CA THR A 247 5.49 -29.37 -4.66
C THR A 247 4.71 -28.20 -5.27
N LEU A 248 5.25 -26.98 -5.21
CA LEU A 248 4.54 -25.78 -5.64
C LEU A 248 4.54 -25.58 -7.16
N ARG A 249 5.57 -26.01 -7.90
CA ARG A 249 5.61 -25.84 -9.37
C ARG A 249 4.46 -26.54 -10.09
N ALA A 250 3.93 -27.62 -9.52
CA ALA A 250 2.78 -28.33 -10.06
C ALA A 250 1.46 -27.56 -9.82
N ALA A 251 1.33 -26.91 -8.66
CA ALA A 251 0.16 -26.11 -8.29
C ALA A 251 0.19 -24.69 -8.87
N VAL A 252 1.38 -24.18 -9.21
CA VAL A 252 1.62 -22.81 -9.65
C VAL A 252 2.46 -22.83 -10.94
N PRO A 253 1.82 -22.94 -12.12
CA PRO A 253 2.52 -23.16 -13.40
C PRO A 253 3.55 -22.09 -13.78
N GLY A 254 3.33 -20.85 -13.34
CA GLY A 254 4.27 -19.74 -13.57
C GLY A 254 5.50 -19.74 -12.66
N LEU A 255 5.53 -20.58 -11.61
CA LEU A 255 6.68 -20.64 -10.71
C LEU A 255 7.88 -21.21 -11.47
N ARG A 256 8.95 -20.42 -11.59
CA ARG A 256 10.20 -20.80 -12.25
C ARG A 256 11.30 -21.18 -11.30
N GLY A 257 11.23 -20.72 -10.05
CA GLY A 257 12.16 -21.19 -9.03
C GLY A 257 11.86 -20.74 -7.61
N VAL A 258 12.60 -21.33 -6.69
CA VAL A 258 12.60 -21.00 -5.28
C VAL A 258 14.04 -20.71 -4.85
N THR A 259 14.31 -19.53 -4.31
CA THR A 259 15.65 -19.13 -3.87
C THR A 259 15.72 -19.03 -2.35
N LEU A 260 16.86 -19.39 -1.77
CA LEU A 260 17.19 -19.16 -0.37
C LEU A 260 18.01 -17.88 -0.26
N LEU A 261 17.54 -16.95 0.57
CA LEU A 261 18.19 -15.67 0.86
C LEU A 261 18.77 -15.64 2.27
N GLU A 262 19.98 -15.09 2.39
CA GLU A 262 20.66 -14.84 3.66
C GLU A 262 21.02 -13.36 3.81
N GLY A 263 21.07 -12.88 5.06
CA GLY A 263 21.38 -11.49 5.41
C GLY A 263 20.16 -10.71 5.92
N ASP A 264 20.31 -9.39 6.02
CA ASP A 264 19.21 -8.49 6.35
C ASP A 264 18.39 -8.19 5.08
N PRO A 265 17.07 -8.50 5.06
CA PRO A 265 16.14 -8.10 4.00
C PRO A 265 16.26 -6.62 3.57
N ARG A 266 16.70 -5.74 4.47
CA ARG A 266 16.83 -4.30 4.24
C ARG A 266 18.22 -3.83 3.81
N GLN A 267 19.24 -4.68 3.88
CA GLN A 267 20.65 -4.29 3.64
C GLN A 267 21.32 -5.09 2.52
N GLY A 268 20.56 -5.42 1.47
CA GLY A 268 21.12 -6.14 0.31
C GLY A 268 21.40 -7.61 0.62
N PRO A 269 20.36 -8.44 0.77
CA PRO A 269 20.53 -9.86 1.02
C PRO A 269 21.18 -10.57 -0.17
N ARG A 270 21.69 -11.78 0.05
CA ARG A 270 22.36 -12.60 -0.97
C ARG A 270 21.62 -13.91 -1.20
N VAL A 271 21.60 -14.35 -2.46
CA VAL A 271 21.15 -15.69 -2.82
C VAL A 271 22.25 -16.68 -2.41
N VAL A 272 21.89 -17.71 -1.64
CA VAL A 272 22.84 -18.71 -1.13
C VAL A 272 22.53 -20.14 -1.59
N ASP A 273 21.34 -20.38 -2.14
CA ASP A 273 20.95 -21.62 -2.84
C ASP A 273 19.65 -21.38 -3.65
N TRP A 274 19.34 -22.23 -4.64
CA TRP A 274 18.08 -22.18 -5.37
C TRP A 274 17.68 -23.54 -5.97
N ALA A 275 16.40 -23.66 -6.32
CA ALA A 275 15.86 -24.76 -7.10
C ALA A 275 15.06 -24.20 -8.27
N GLY A 276 15.30 -24.72 -9.49
CA GLY A 276 14.77 -24.14 -10.73
C GLY A 276 15.61 -22.94 -11.18
N SER A 277 14.97 -21.79 -11.36
CA SER A 277 15.60 -20.52 -11.73
C SER A 277 15.92 -19.65 -10.50
N GLU A 278 16.92 -18.79 -10.62
CA GLU A 278 17.21 -17.69 -9.68
C GLU A 278 16.74 -16.31 -10.18
N VAL A 279 16.20 -16.27 -11.41
CA VAL A 279 15.73 -15.05 -12.08
C VAL A 279 14.27 -15.18 -12.52
N VAL A 280 13.60 -14.04 -12.56
CA VAL A 280 12.31 -13.82 -13.22
C VAL A 280 12.59 -13.17 -14.56
N ASN A 281 12.02 -13.69 -15.65
CA ASN A 281 11.99 -12.96 -16.92
C ASN A 281 10.80 -12.01 -16.93
N GLU A 282 10.98 -10.81 -17.44
CA GLU A 282 9.92 -9.81 -17.58
C GLU A 282 9.97 -9.21 -18.98
N ARG A 283 8.81 -8.74 -19.44
CA ARG A 283 8.67 -8.00 -20.68
C ARG A 283 7.82 -6.75 -20.45
N VAL A 284 8.38 -5.58 -20.77
CA VAL A 284 7.68 -4.29 -20.73
C VAL A 284 7.78 -3.65 -22.13
N GLY A 285 6.66 -3.59 -22.84
CA GLY A 285 6.68 -3.29 -24.27
C GLY A 285 7.53 -4.33 -25.01
N ASP A 286 8.49 -3.87 -25.81
CA ASP A 286 9.43 -4.72 -26.55
C ASP A 286 10.72 -5.04 -25.76
N ALA A 287 10.91 -4.43 -24.58
CA ALA A 287 12.09 -4.65 -23.76
C ALA A 287 11.96 -5.92 -22.92
N HIS A 288 13.05 -6.71 -22.88
CA HIS A 288 13.15 -7.95 -22.13
C HIS A 288 14.15 -7.82 -20.98
N PHE A 289 13.77 -8.28 -19.79
CA PHE A 289 14.58 -8.18 -18.58
C PHE A 289 14.76 -9.53 -17.90
N ARG A 290 15.94 -9.76 -17.33
CA ARG A 290 16.23 -10.85 -16.38
C ARG A 290 16.44 -10.25 -15.01
N ILE A 291 15.51 -10.51 -14.09
CA ILE A 291 15.46 -9.86 -12.78
C ILE A 291 15.82 -10.88 -11.70
N GLY A 292 16.95 -10.66 -11.02
CA GLY A 292 17.37 -11.51 -9.91
C GLY A 292 16.47 -11.36 -8.67
N ALA A 293 16.53 -12.35 -7.78
CA ALA A 293 15.74 -12.42 -6.54
C ALA A 293 15.78 -11.16 -5.66
N THR A 294 16.91 -10.45 -5.66
CA THR A 294 17.16 -9.28 -4.81
C THR A 294 17.15 -7.97 -5.59
N ALA A 295 16.97 -8.04 -6.92
CA ALA A 295 16.95 -6.87 -7.78
C ALA A 295 15.60 -6.16 -7.71
N PHE A 296 15.65 -4.83 -7.69
CA PHE A 296 14.47 -4.01 -7.80
C PHE A 296 13.93 -4.04 -9.24
N PHE A 297 12.60 -4.10 -9.34
CA PHE A 297 11.86 -3.76 -10.55
C PHE A 297 10.51 -3.18 -10.15
N GLN A 298 9.85 -2.54 -11.11
CA GLN A 298 8.54 -1.93 -10.89
C GLN A 298 7.53 -2.97 -10.40
N VAL A 299 6.68 -2.55 -9.45
CA VAL A 299 5.70 -3.44 -8.82
C VAL A 299 4.44 -3.59 -9.66
N SER A 300 4.24 -2.77 -10.70
CA SER A 300 3.09 -2.77 -11.60
C SER A 300 3.63 -2.72 -13.03
N GLY A 301 3.23 -3.69 -13.86
CA GLY A 301 3.68 -3.77 -15.25
C GLY A 301 3.05 -2.68 -16.10
N LEU A 302 1.76 -2.42 -15.89
CA LEU A 302 1.03 -1.37 -16.60
C LEU A 302 1.57 0.02 -16.27
N ALA A 303 1.81 0.32 -14.98
CA ALA A 303 2.42 1.59 -14.59
C ALA A 303 3.85 1.73 -15.12
N ALA A 304 4.64 0.65 -15.10
CA ALA A 304 5.99 0.65 -15.68
C ALA A 304 5.97 0.97 -17.18
N SER A 305 5.04 0.35 -17.94
CA SER A 305 4.87 0.60 -19.38
C SER A 305 4.46 2.05 -19.66
N ARG A 306 3.50 2.60 -18.90
CA ARG A 306 3.08 4.00 -19.03
C ARG A 306 4.21 4.96 -18.69
N LEU A 307 4.91 4.73 -17.57
CA LEU A 307 6.03 5.56 -17.16
C LEU A 307 7.17 5.53 -18.18
N THR A 308 7.50 4.35 -18.71
CA THR A 308 8.52 4.20 -19.76
C THR A 308 8.14 4.99 -21.01
N SER A 309 6.88 4.92 -21.44
CA SER A 309 6.40 5.67 -22.61
C SER A 309 6.56 7.18 -22.42
N LEU A 310 6.13 7.70 -21.26
CA LEU A 310 6.26 9.12 -20.93
C LEU A 310 7.72 9.60 -20.92
N VAL A 311 8.65 8.77 -20.42
CA VAL A 311 10.08 9.08 -20.42
C VAL A 311 10.62 9.13 -21.85
N LEU A 312 10.29 8.15 -22.69
CA LEU A 312 10.74 8.11 -24.09
C LEU A 312 10.20 9.30 -24.89
N ASP A 313 8.91 9.62 -24.72
CA ASP A 313 8.27 10.73 -25.42
C ASP A 313 8.83 12.07 -24.95
N GLY A 314 9.05 12.22 -23.64
CA GLY A 314 9.63 13.42 -23.04
C GLY A 314 11.11 13.64 -23.40
N ALA A 315 11.86 12.55 -23.62
CA ALA A 315 13.27 12.62 -24.02
C ALA A 315 13.45 13.16 -25.44
N ARG A 316 12.43 13.04 -26.32
CA ARG A 316 12.45 13.54 -27.71
C ARG A 316 13.71 13.13 -28.49
N LEU A 317 14.07 11.85 -28.38
CA LEU A 317 15.28 11.30 -29.01
C LEU A 317 15.17 11.30 -30.54
N GLY A 318 16.25 11.70 -31.21
CA GLY A 318 16.42 11.71 -32.66
C GLY A 318 17.36 10.63 -33.19
N GLY A 319 17.97 9.81 -32.32
CA GLY A 319 18.84 8.69 -32.72
C GLY A 319 20.33 9.04 -32.83
N ALA A 320 20.75 10.15 -32.21
CA ALA A 320 22.15 10.56 -32.15
C ALA A 320 22.57 11.05 -30.75
N GLU A 321 21.75 10.79 -29.74
CA GLU A 321 21.95 11.31 -28.39
C GLU A 321 22.87 10.39 -27.58
N ARG A 322 23.68 11.00 -26.70
CA ARG A 322 24.40 10.26 -25.65
C ARG A 322 23.65 10.43 -24.34
N ILE A 323 23.10 9.33 -23.84
CA ILE A 323 22.25 9.34 -22.64
C ILE A 323 23.03 8.83 -21.44
N LEU A 324 22.93 9.58 -20.33
CA LEU A 324 23.38 9.14 -19.01
C LEU A 324 22.14 8.92 -18.12
N GLU A 325 21.88 7.67 -17.75
CA GLU A 325 20.86 7.34 -16.77
C GLU A 325 21.49 7.10 -15.40
N LEU A 326 21.18 7.98 -14.45
CA LEU A 326 21.59 7.83 -13.07
C LEU A 326 20.61 6.90 -12.35
N TYR A 327 21.14 6.04 -11.46
CA TYR A 327 20.35 5.07 -10.69
C TYR A 327 19.54 4.08 -11.54
N SER A 328 20.11 3.67 -12.68
CA SER A 328 19.44 2.85 -13.71
C SER A 328 18.95 1.47 -13.23
N GLY A 329 19.48 0.95 -12.12
CA GLY A 329 19.09 -0.35 -11.58
C GLY A 329 19.29 -1.45 -12.62
N VAL A 330 18.24 -2.20 -12.94
CA VAL A 330 18.28 -3.23 -14.00
C VAL A 330 18.05 -2.67 -15.41
N GLY A 331 18.07 -1.35 -15.57
CA GLY A 331 17.95 -0.67 -16.85
C GLY A 331 16.52 -0.51 -17.34
N THR A 332 15.55 -0.27 -16.43
CA THR A 332 14.12 -0.15 -16.77
C THR A 332 13.89 0.88 -17.87
N PHE A 333 14.60 2.02 -17.83
CA PHE A 333 14.58 3.02 -18.90
C PHE A 333 15.77 2.84 -19.86
N THR A 334 16.92 2.37 -19.39
CA THR A 334 18.15 2.23 -20.19
C THR A 334 17.88 1.39 -21.44
N VAL A 335 17.23 0.24 -21.27
CA VAL A 335 16.99 -0.70 -22.36
C VAL A 335 16.07 -0.08 -23.42
N PRO A 336 14.89 0.48 -23.09
CA PRO A 336 14.07 1.22 -24.05
C PRO A 336 14.77 2.43 -24.67
N LEU A 337 15.49 3.25 -23.89
CA LEU A 337 16.18 4.44 -24.39
C LEU A 337 17.25 4.07 -25.42
N ALA A 338 18.03 3.02 -25.16
CA ALA A 338 19.07 2.55 -26.07
C ALA A 338 18.55 2.10 -27.45
N THR A 339 17.26 1.74 -27.56
CA THR A 339 16.65 1.39 -28.86
C THR A 339 16.26 2.61 -29.70
N ARG A 340 16.27 3.82 -29.12
CA ARG A 340 15.85 5.08 -29.77
C ARG A 340 16.91 6.18 -29.78
N ALA A 341 17.98 6.02 -28.99
CA ALA A 341 19.06 6.99 -28.82
C ALA A 341 20.07 6.97 -29.96
#